data_AF-A0A0P0M8E5-F1
#
_entry.id   AF-A0A0P0M8E5-F1
#
_cell.length_a   1.000
_cell.length_b   1.000
_cell.length_c   1.000
_cell.angle_alpha   90.00
_cell.angle_beta   90.00
_cell.angle_gamma   90.00
#
_symmetry.space_group_name_H-M   'P 1'
#
loop_
_entity.id
_entity.type
_entity.pdbx_description
1 polymer ?
#
loop_
_entity_poly.entity_id
_entity_poly.type
_entity_poly.pdbx_seq_one_letter_code
_entity_poly.pdbx_strand_id
1 'polypeptide(L)'
;MSIVKYFNHGFQRDIGKLNFVDVPQVLKDILNDKDLIQFGGKNWSRAPDDLDNIDVELRPMFVLCLFALVATDQCMQTYFKPYYADWRERTAYPKFGWTRFGLYNENPLKLLSVPEQAGLIDSEQTCALMREFVGFYRTLVADYCHLHAPKLSADLFFTRLLQDDIFTLGEGRVVAAFKQAAPGLIQGRTLDASPSEGYLLAV
;
A
#
# COMPACT_ATOMS: atom_id res chain seq x y z
N MET A 1 18.74 7.45 3.67
CA MET A 1 17.62 7.09 4.58
C MET A 1 17.16 5.69 4.19
N SER A 2 16.88 4.79 5.14
CA SER A 2 16.32 3.45 4.85
C SER A 2 14.80 3.49 4.75
N ILE A 3 14.18 2.53 4.07
CA ILE A 3 12.71 2.48 3.92
C ILE A 3 12.02 2.26 5.27
N VAL A 4 12.63 1.45 6.16
CA VAL A 4 12.14 1.21 7.52
C VAL A 4 12.14 2.50 8.34
N LYS A 5 13.23 3.28 8.27
CA LYS A 5 13.34 4.54 9.00
C LYS A 5 12.37 5.59 8.45
N TYR A 6 12.17 5.61 7.14
CA TYR A 6 11.18 6.48 6.52
C TYR A 6 9.75 6.12 6.94
N PHE A 7 9.39 4.83 6.92
CA PHE A 7 8.07 4.36 7.33
C PHE A 7 7.75 4.77 8.79
N ASN A 8 8.68 4.54 9.70
CA ASN A 8 8.47 4.78 11.13
C ASN A 8 8.39 6.26 11.53
N HIS A 9 8.97 7.18 10.74
CA HIS A 9 9.12 8.58 11.15
C HIS A 9 8.60 9.61 10.14
N GLY A 10 8.41 9.24 8.89
CA GLY A 10 8.04 10.16 7.81
C GLY A 10 6.69 9.81 7.17
N PHE A 11 6.45 8.52 6.94
CA PHE A 11 5.33 8.07 6.10
C PHE A 11 3.95 8.52 6.62
N GLN A 12 3.68 8.42 7.94
CA GLN A 12 2.38 8.84 8.50
C GLN A 12 2.10 10.34 8.32
N ARG A 13 3.14 11.18 8.35
CA ARG A 13 2.99 12.61 8.07
C ARG A 13 2.73 12.86 6.59
N ASP A 14 3.40 12.10 5.73
CA ASP A 14 3.34 12.29 4.29
C ASP A 14 2.06 11.72 3.68
N ILE A 15 1.52 10.61 4.19
CA ILE A 15 0.22 10.09 3.73
C ILE A 15 -0.91 11.09 3.98
N GLY A 16 -0.85 11.85 5.08
CA GLY A 16 -1.80 12.92 5.38
C GLY A 16 -1.75 14.12 4.42
N LYS A 17 -0.78 14.17 3.52
CA LYS A 17 -0.65 15.22 2.49
C LYS A 17 -1.31 14.85 1.15
N LEU A 18 -1.79 13.62 1.01
CA LEU A 18 -2.53 13.17 -0.18
C LEU A 18 -3.83 13.96 -0.35
N ASN A 19 -4.32 14.10 -1.59
CA ASN A 19 -5.56 14.82 -1.86
C ASN A 19 -6.78 13.92 -1.68
N PHE A 20 -7.23 13.82 -0.43
CA PHE A 20 -8.41 13.04 -0.09
C PHE A 20 -9.71 13.62 -0.67
N VAL A 21 -10.59 12.71 -1.06
CA VAL A 21 -11.95 13.00 -1.50
C VAL A 21 -12.90 12.26 -0.58
N ASP A 22 -13.94 12.96 -0.12
CA ASP A 22 -14.97 12.34 0.69
C ASP A 22 -15.82 11.38 -0.15
N VAL A 23 -16.14 10.22 0.40
CA VAL A 23 -17.01 9.24 -0.25
C VAL A 23 -18.47 9.59 0.06
N PRO A 24 -19.39 9.59 -0.93
CA PRO A 24 -20.80 9.90 -0.68
C PRO A 24 -21.41 9.08 0.47
N GLN A 25 -22.21 9.73 1.31
CA GLN A 25 -22.78 9.13 2.53
C GLN A 25 -23.52 7.81 2.26
N VAL A 26 -24.24 7.70 1.15
CA VAL A 26 -24.93 6.47 0.76
C VAL A 26 -23.96 5.26 0.63
N LEU A 27 -22.75 5.47 0.10
CA LEU A 27 -21.75 4.41 -0.01
C LEU A 27 -21.12 4.11 1.34
N LYS A 28 -20.90 5.14 2.18
CA LYS A 28 -20.46 4.97 3.58
C LYS A 28 -21.43 4.09 4.38
N ASP A 29 -22.73 4.28 4.16
CA ASP A 29 -23.77 3.52 4.83
C ASP A 29 -23.81 2.06 4.34
N ILE A 30 -23.71 1.85 3.02
CA ILE A 30 -23.67 0.50 2.42
C ILE A 30 -22.43 -0.27 2.88
N LEU A 31 -21.28 0.39 2.99
CA LEU A 31 -20.01 -0.21 3.39
C LEU A 31 -19.80 -0.25 4.91
N ASN A 32 -20.74 0.33 5.69
CA ASN A 32 -20.65 0.50 7.14
C ASN A 32 -19.34 1.16 7.60
N ASP A 33 -18.96 2.24 6.94
CA ASP A 33 -17.68 2.95 7.13
C ASP A 33 -17.89 4.46 7.00
N LYS A 34 -18.10 5.14 8.15
CA LYS A 34 -18.48 6.56 8.20
C LYS A 34 -17.33 7.51 7.90
N ASP A 35 -16.10 7.08 8.17
CA ASP A 35 -14.88 7.84 7.98
C ASP A 35 -14.20 7.49 6.65
N LEU A 36 -14.92 6.81 5.76
CA LEU A 36 -14.41 6.39 4.46
C LEU A 36 -14.05 7.60 3.59
N ILE A 37 -12.75 7.75 3.37
CA ILE A 37 -12.16 8.69 2.43
C ILE A 37 -11.38 7.92 1.36
N GLN A 38 -11.16 8.56 0.22
CA GLN A 38 -10.42 7.97 -0.90
C GLN A 38 -9.40 8.94 -1.49
N PHE A 39 -8.45 8.42 -2.26
CA PHE A 39 -7.52 9.20 -3.06
C PHE A 39 -7.26 8.54 -4.42
N GLY A 40 -6.60 9.27 -5.31
CA GLY A 40 -6.08 8.77 -6.58
C GLY A 40 -6.92 9.10 -7.81
N GLY A 41 -8.21 8.75 -7.83
CA GLY A 41 -9.04 8.93 -9.03
C GLY A 41 -8.86 7.81 -10.06
N LYS A 42 -9.67 7.83 -11.13
CA LYS A 42 -9.63 6.79 -12.17
C LYS A 42 -8.25 6.73 -12.83
N ASN A 43 -7.67 5.52 -12.89
CA ASN A 43 -6.29 5.30 -13.36
C ASN A 43 -5.22 6.12 -12.61
N TRP A 44 -5.49 6.47 -11.35
CA TRP A 44 -4.66 7.41 -10.59
C TRP A 44 -4.40 8.74 -11.31
N SER A 45 -5.44 9.30 -11.96
CA SER A 45 -5.32 10.56 -12.70
C SER A 45 -4.83 11.75 -11.85
N ARG A 46 -4.90 11.65 -10.52
CA ARG A 46 -4.45 12.68 -9.58
C ARG A 46 -3.03 12.45 -9.04
N ALA A 47 -2.26 11.52 -9.59
CA ALA A 47 -0.90 11.25 -9.13
C ALA A 47 0.00 12.51 -9.04
N PRO A 48 -0.04 13.47 -9.98
CA PRO A 48 0.71 14.73 -9.84
C PRO A 48 0.29 15.51 -8.59
N ASP A 49 -1.01 15.72 -8.38
CA ASP A 49 -1.54 16.45 -7.23
C ASP A 49 -1.22 15.73 -5.91
N ASP A 50 -1.45 14.41 -5.87
CA ASP A 50 -1.21 13.55 -4.70
C ASP A 50 0.26 13.56 -4.26
N LEU A 51 1.20 13.66 -5.22
CA LEU A 51 2.63 13.64 -4.94
C LEU A 51 3.27 15.03 -4.83
N ASP A 52 2.52 16.10 -5.10
CA ASP A 52 3.06 17.47 -5.17
C ASP A 52 3.70 17.90 -3.85
N ASN A 53 3.03 17.61 -2.73
CA ASN A 53 3.46 17.99 -1.38
C ASN A 53 4.45 16.99 -0.73
N ILE A 54 4.88 15.98 -1.48
CA ILE A 54 5.88 14.99 -1.04
C ILE A 54 7.24 15.39 -1.61
N ASP A 55 8.23 15.56 -0.73
CA ASP A 55 9.60 15.90 -1.12
C ASP A 55 10.09 14.92 -2.19
N VAL A 56 10.63 15.44 -3.29
CA VAL A 56 11.01 14.66 -4.49
C VAL A 56 11.94 13.50 -4.12
N GLU A 57 12.89 13.73 -3.22
CA GLU A 57 13.85 12.72 -2.75
C GLU A 57 13.21 11.59 -1.93
N LEU A 58 12.02 11.82 -1.35
CA LEU A 58 11.27 10.85 -0.54
C LEU A 58 10.23 10.09 -1.35
N ARG A 59 9.81 10.60 -2.52
CA ARG A 59 8.76 9.99 -3.35
C ARG A 59 8.98 8.51 -3.67
N PRO A 60 10.20 8.02 -4.00
CA PRO A 60 10.44 6.58 -4.17
C PRO A 60 10.03 5.74 -2.97
N MET A 61 10.41 6.14 -1.75
CA MET A 61 10.04 5.41 -0.53
C MET A 61 8.56 5.57 -0.21
N PHE A 62 8.01 6.78 -0.38
CA PHE A 62 6.60 7.06 -0.19
C PHE A 62 5.71 6.15 -1.04
N VAL A 63 5.99 6.07 -2.35
CA VAL A 63 5.23 5.26 -3.29
C VAL A 63 5.30 3.77 -2.95
N LEU A 64 6.47 3.26 -2.54
CA LEU A 64 6.63 1.87 -2.13
C LEU A 64 5.86 1.56 -0.83
N CYS A 65 5.93 2.43 0.17
CA CYS A 65 5.15 2.29 1.41
C CYS A 65 3.64 2.39 1.16
N LEU A 66 3.20 3.33 0.32
CA LEU A 66 1.80 3.48 -0.07
C LEU A 66 1.30 2.25 -0.84
N PHE A 67 2.14 1.68 -1.72
CA PHE A 67 1.85 0.44 -2.41
C PHE A 67 1.66 -0.72 -1.43
N ALA A 68 2.57 -0.92 -0.47
CA ALA A 68 2.41 -1.96 0.56
C ALA A 68 1.09 -1.81 1.34
N LEU A 69 0.75 -0.59 1.74
CA LEU A 69 -0.50 -0.30 2.44
C LEU A 69 -1.73 -0.67 1.60
N VAL A 70 -1.80 -0.16 0.37
CA VAL A 70 -2.97 -0.34 -0.51
C VAL A 70 -3.12 -1.79 -0.95
N ALA A 71 -2.01 -2.44 -1.32
CA ALA A 71 -2.00 -3.85 -1.65
C ALA A 71 -2.48 -4.71 -0.47
N THR A 72 -2.11 -4.33 0.76
CA THR A 72 -2.54 -5.04 1.96
C THR A 72 -4.01 -4.86 2.24
N ASP A 73 -4.49 -3.62 2.20
CA ASP A 73 -5.91 -3.32 2.41
C ASP A 73 -6.81 -4.08 1.42
N GLN A 74 -6.48 -4.05 0.13
CA GLN A 74 -7.26 -4.73 -0.90
C GLN A 74 -7.17 -6.27 -0.77
N CYS A 75 -5.99 -6.82 -0.45
CA CYS A 75 -5.84 -8.26 -0.22
C CYS A 75 -6.64 -8.74 0.99
N MET A 76 -6.60 -7.97 2.09
CA MET A 76 -7.38 -8.25 3.30
C MET A 76 -8.88 -8.26 2.98
N GLN A 77 -9.36 -7.25 2.25
CA GLN A 77 -10.77 -7.16 1.87
C GLN A 77 -11.21 -8.30 0.93
N THR A 78 -10.36 -8.70 -0.01
CA THR A 78 -10.71 -9.70 -1.03
C THR A 78 -10.64 -11.12 -0.48
N TYR A 79 -9.53 -11.49 0.16
CA TYR A 79 -9.23 -12.89 0.50
C TYR A 79 -9.33 -13.20 1.99
N PHE A 80 -9.29 -12.19 2.85
CA PHE A 80 -9.22 -12.35 4.30
C PHE A 80 -10.34 -11.59 5.03
N LYS A 81 -11.55 -11.57 4.43
CA LYS A 81 -12.77 -10.90 4.95
C LYS A 81 -13.00 -11.05 6.46
N PRO A 82 -12.82 -12.23 7.09
CA PRO A 82 -13.01 -12.37 8.54
C PRO A 82 -12.11 -11.47 9.39
N TYR A 83 -10.96 -11.02 8.87
CA TYR A 83 -10.00 -10.15 9.56
C TYR A 83 -10.08 -8.69 9.10
N TYR A 84 -10.87 -8.40 8.07
CA TYR A 84 -10.86 -7.08 7.44
C TYR A 84 -11.52 -6.01 8.30
N ALA A 85 -12.57 -6.35 9.06
CA ALA A 85 -13.21 -5.39 9.97
C ALA A 85 -12.20 -4.84 10.99
N ASP A 86 -11.46 -5.74 11.66
CA ASP A 86 -10.40 -5.39 12.61
C ASP A 86 -9.28 -4.59 11.95
N TRP A 87 -8.86 -4.98 10.73
CA TRP A 87 -7.88 -4.22 9.94
C TRP A 87 -8.38 -2.78 9.68
N ARG A 88 -9.62 -2.62 9.23
CA ARG A 88 -10.18 -1.33 8.83
C ARG A 88 -10.39 -0.39 10.02
N GLU A 89 -10.81 -0.93 11.16
CA GLU A 89 -10.99 -0.17 12.42
C GLU A 89 -9.64 0.36 12.93
N ARG A 90 -8.59 -0.47 12.82
CA ARG A 90 -7.25 -0.16 13.33
C ARG A 90 -6.45 0.81 12.46
N THR A 91 -6.53 0.62 11.15
CA THR A 91 -5.65 1.32 10.21
C THR A 91 -6.25 2.61 9.68
N ALA A 92 -7.58 2.66 9.62
CA ALA A 92 -8.37 3.72 9.04
C ALA A 92 -7.92 4.32 7.70
N TYR A 93 -7.13 3.59 6.93
CA TYR A 93 -6.43 4.17 5.78
C TYR A 93 -7.37 4.53 4.61
N PRO A 94 -7.01 5.58 3.86
CA PRO A 94 -7.79 6.04 2.72
C PRO A 94 -7.79 4.99 1.60
N LYS A 95 -8.92 4.83 0.92
CA LYS A 95 -9.04 3.89 -0.21
C LYS A 95 -8.39 4.44 -1.46
N PHE A 96 -7.55 3.64 -2.10
CA PHE A 96 -7.04 3.95 -3.42
C PHE A 96 -8.08 3.62 -4.48
N GLY A 97 -8.73 4.65 -5.03
CA GLY A 97 -9.90 4.43 -5.86
C GLY A 97 -10.59 5.69 -6.33
N TRP A 98 -11.81 5.50 -6.82
CA TRP A 98 -12.69 6.58 -7.27
C TRP A 98 -14.15 6.22 -7.12
N THR A 99 -14.99 7.25 -7.12
CA THR A 99 -16.44 7.12 -6.99
C THR A 99 -17.16 7.61 -8.24
N ARG A 100 -18.20 6.87 -8.63
CA ARG A 100 -19.24 7.34 -9.57
C ARG A 100 -20.60 6.83 -9.13
N PHE A 101 -21.00 5.65 -9.60
CA PHE A 101 -22.22 4.95 -9.15
C PHE A 101 -21.94 3.90 -8.05
N GLY A 102 -20.67 3.78 -7.67
CA GLY A 102 -20.16 2.89 -6.63
C GLY A 102 -18.74 3.31 -6.27
N LEU A 103 -18.14 2.61 -5.31
CA LEU A 103 -16.71 2.72 -4.99
C LEU A 103 -15.94 1.73 -5.87
N TYR A 104 -14.95 2.22 -6.60
CA TYR A 104 -14.08 1.41 -7.45
C TYR A 104 -12.66 1.47 -6.90
N ASN A 105 -12.15 0.32 -6.46
CA ASN A 105 -10.74 0.19 -6.10
C ASN A 105 -9.87 0.26 -7.36
N GLU A 106 -8.80 1.04 -7.30
CA GLU A 106 -7.78 1.06 -8.35
C GLU A 106 -6.77 -0.07 -8.18
N ASN A 107 -6.16 -0.49 -9.28
CA ASN A 107 -5.14 -1.54 -9.26
C ASN A 107 -3.89 -1.04 -8.50
N PRO A 108 -3.46 -1.70 -7.41
CA PRO A 108 -2.31 -1.28 -6.61
C PRO A 108 -1.02 -1.12 -7.41
N LEU A 109 -0.79 -1.91 -8.47
CA LEU A 109 0.41 -1.77 -9.31
C LEU A 109 0.49 -0.42 -10.04
N LYS A 110 -0.63 0.31 -10.18
CA LYS A 110 -0.60 1.69 -10.67
C LYS A 110 0.15 2.61 -9.73
N LEU A 111 0.25 2.27 -8.44
CA LEU A 111 1.09 3.01 -7.50
C LEU A 111 2.56 3.01 -7.96
N LEU A 112 3.00 1.95 -8.63
CA LEU A 112 4.37 1.83 -9.13
C LEU A 112 4.51 2.35 -10.57
N SER A 113 3.54 2.08 -11.45
CA SER A 113 3.67 2.41 -12.87
C SER A 113 3.34 3.85 -13.23
N VAL A 114 2.30 4.46 -12.62
CA VAL A 114 1.83 5.80 -13.01
C VAL A 114 2.86 6.89 -12.65
N PRO A 115 3.45 6.91 -11.43
CA PRO A 115 4.47 7.91 -11.12
C PRO A 115 5.74 7.75 -11.97
N GLU A 116 6.10 6.51 -12.34
CA GLU A 116 7.21 6.25 -13.26
C GLU A 116 6.92 6.85 -14.65
N GLN A 117 5.75 6.54 -15.22
CA GLN A 117 5.35 7.03 -16.56
C GLN A 117 5.25 8.55 -16.61
N ALA A 118 4.82 9.18 -15.51
CA ALA A 118 4.70 10.64 -15.39
C ALA A 118 6.02 11.34 -14.98
N GLY A 119 7.11 10.61 -14.72
CA GLY A 119 8.38 11.17 -14.26
C GLY A 119 8.32 11.80 -12.86
N LEU A 120 7.36 11.36 -12.03
CA LEU A 120 7.15 11.86 -10.66
C LEU A 120 8.07 11.19 -9.63
N ILE A 121 8.70 10.07 -10.00
CA ILE A 121 9.70 9.35 -9.21
C ILE A 121 10.95 9.06 -10.04
N ASP A 122 12.09 8.95 -9.38
CA ASP A 122 13.30 8.37 -9.96
C ASP A 122 13.13 6.84 -10.02
N SER A 123 12.98 6.30 -11.23
CA SER A 123 12.77 4.86 -11.44
C SER A 123 14.00 4.02 -11.08
N GLU A 124 15.21 4.54 -11.27
CA GLU A 124 16.45 3.83 -10.93
C GLU A 124 16.61 3.72 -9.41
N GLN A 125 16.43 4.85 -8.71
CA GLN A 125 16.45 4.88 -7.25
C GLN A 125 15.35 3.98 -6.67
N THR A 126 14.14 4.02 -7.24
CA THR A 126 13.02 3.19 -6.79
C THR A 126 13.30 1.70 -6.98
N CYS A 127 13.89 1.32 -8.12
CA CYS A 127 14.29 -0.07 -8.37
C CYS A 127 15.41 -0.54 -7.42
N ALA A 128 16.36 0.34 -7.08
CA ALA A 128 17.44 0.01 -6.14
C ALA A 128 16.92 -0.29 -4.72
N LEU A 129 15.78 0.30 -4.33
CA LEU A 129 15.13 0.06 -3.04
C LEU A 129 14.37 -1.27 -2.96
N MET A 130 14.13 -1.96 -4.09
CA MET A 130 13.16 -3.05 -4.16
C MET A 130 13.48 -4.25 -3.24
N ARG A 131 14.77 -4.59 -3.10
CA ARG A 131 15.19 -5.68 -2.20
C ARG A 131 14.90 -5.34 -0.75
N GLU A 132 15.23 -4.12 -0.34
CA GLU A 132 14.97 -3.64 1.02
C GLU A 132 13.46 -3.56 1.27
N PHE A 133 12.71 -3.02 0.30
CA PHE A 133 11.26 -2.92 0.34
C PHE A 133 10.57 -4.28 0.52
N VAL A 134 10.96 -5.31 -0.24
CA VAL A 134 10.35 -6.65 -0.11
C VAL A 134 10.60 -7.24 1.28
N GLY A 135 11.81 -7.07 1.83
CA GLY A 135 12.11 -7.50 3.20
C GLY A 135 11.26 -6.75 4.23
N PHE A 136 11.17 -5.43 4.09
CA PHE A 136 10.35 -4.56 4.94
C PHE A 136 8.86 -4.94 4.88
N TYR A 137 8.31 -5.10 3.67
CA TYR A 137 6.90 -5.39 3.48
C TYR A 137 6.53 -6.76 4.08
N ARG A 138 7.41 -7.75 3.92
CA ARG A 138 7.22 -9.05 4.56
C ARG A 138 7.19 -8.94 6.09
N THR A 139 8.13 -8.22 6.69
CA THR A 139 8.15 -7.99 8.15
C THR A 139 6.86 -7.32 8.61
N LEU A 140 6.43 -6.26 7.93
CA LEU A 140 5.23 -5.49 8.28
C LEU A 140 3.96 -6.35 8.31
N VAL A 141 3.77 -7.24 7.32
CA VAL A 141 2.64 -8.17 7.31
C VAL A 141 2.79 -9.27 8.36
N ALA A 142 4.00 -9.81 8.53
CA ALA A 142 4.26 -10.85 9.53
C ALA A 142 3.98 -10.35 10.96
N ASP A 143 4.40 -9.14 11.29
CA ASP A 143 4.16 -8.51 12.58
C ASP A 143 2.66 -8.27 12.81
N TYR A 144 1.95 -7.74 11.81
CA TYR A 144 0.50 -7.58 11.89
C TYR A 144 -0.21 -8.93 12.13
N CYS A 145 0.17 -9.97 11.37
CA CYS A 145 -0.39 -11.30 11.53
C CYS A 145 -0.12 -11.84 12.94
N HIS A 146 1.11 -11.71 13.45
CA HIS A 146 1.46 -12.18 14.78
C HIS A 146 0.64 -11.52 15.89
N LEU A 147 0.44 -10.19 15.80
CA LEU A 147 -0.19 -9.40 16.86
C LEU A 147 -1.72 -9.36 16.79
N HIS A 148 -2.27 -9.37 15.58
CA HIS A 148 -3.69 -9.04 15.36
C HIS A 148 -4.47 -10.12 14.61
N ALA A 149 -3.79 -11.00 13.87
CA ALA A 149 -4.43 -12.08 13.12
C ALA A 149 -3.62 -13.38 13.21
N PRO A 150 -3.42 -13.97 14.41
CA PRO A 150 -2.45 -15.06 14.63
C PRO A 150 -2.80 -16.36 13.89
N LYS A 151 -4.01 -16.44 13.33
CA LYS A 151 -4.48 -17.54 12.47
C LYS A 151 -4.17 -17.32 10.98
N LEU A 152 -3.70 -16.14 10.60
CA LEU A 152 -3.19 -15.80 9.28
C LEU A 152 -1.66 -15.85 9.31
N SER A 153 -1.05 -16.47 8.30
CA SER A 153 0.41 -16.41 8.11
C SER A 153 0.76 -15.44 6.99
N ALA A 154 1.93 -14.80 7.09
CA ALA A 154 2.43 -13.93 6.03
C ALA A 154 2.60 -14.68 4.70
N ASP A 155 3.03 -15.94 4.74
CA ASP A 155 3.19 -16.76 3.53
C ASP A 155 1.86 -16.99 2.81
N LEU A 156 0.79 -17.31 3.57
CA LEU A 156 -0.55 -17.45 2.99
C LEU A 156 -1.04 -16.12 2.44
N PHE A 157 -0.84 -15.02 3.17
CA PHE A 157 -1.18 -13.68 2.72
C PHE A 157 -0.52 -13.33 1.38
N PHE A 158 0.80 -13.45 1.29
CA PHE A 158 1.53 -13.09 0.07
C PHE A 158 1.27 -14.06 -1.08
N THR A 159 1.00 -15.34 -0.78
CA THR A 159 0.55 -16.29 -1.81
C THR A 159 -0.74 -15.82 -2.46
N ARG A 160 -1.72 -15.35 -1.67
CA ARG A 160 -2.98 -14.80 -2.20
C ARG A 160 -2.76 -13.50 -2.95
N LEU A 161 -1.99 -12.58 -2.38
CA LEU A 161 -1.68 -11.30 -3.01
C LEU A 161 -1.06 -11.49 -4.41
N LEU A 162 -0.05 -12.34 -4.53
CA LEU A 162 0.70 -12.52 -5.78
C LEU A 162 -0.02 -13.38 -6.83
N GLN A 163 -1.06 -14.12 -6.43
CA GLN A 163 -1.93 -14.87 -7.34
C GLN A 163 -3.14 -14.06 -7.82
N ASP A 164 -3.35 -12.86 -7.29
CA ASP A 164 -4.46 -12.00 -7.70
C ASP A 164 -4.24 -11.47 -9.12
N ASP A 165 -5.29 -11.50 -9.94
CA ASP A 165 -5.29 -11.01 -11.32
C ASP A 165 -4.88 -9.54 -11.42
N ILE A 166 -5.03 -8.73 -10.37
CA ILE A 166 -4.51 -7.35 -10.34
C ILE A 166 -3.00 -7.30 -10.58
N PHE A 167 -2.24 -8.35 -10.27
CA PHE A 167 -0.80 -8.44 -10.51
C PHE A 167 -0.43 -8.82 -11.95
N THR A 168 -1.40 -9.00 -12.85
CA THR A 168 -1.13 -9.23 -14.27
C THR A 168 -0.66 -7.98 -15.03
N LEU A 169 -0.93 -6.77 -14.51
CA LEU A 169 -0.46 -5.50 -15.10
C LEU A 169 1.05 -5.51 -15.34
N GLY A 170 1.50 -5.29 -16.57
CA GLY A 170 2.88 -5.54 -17.00
C GLY A 170 3.60 -4.33 -17.59
N GLU A 171 3.57 -3.18 -16.92
CA GLU A 171 4.15 -1.94 -17.46
C GLU A 171 5.14 -1.27 -16.50
N GLY A 172 6.27 -0.81 -17.04
CA GLY A 172 7.27 -0.03 -16.30
C GLY A 172 8.41 -0.86 -15.70
N ARG A 173 9.55 -0.21 -15.46
CA ARG A 173 10.73 -0.85 -14.84
C ARG A 173 10.47 -1.13 -13.37
N VAL A 174 9.72 -0.27 -12.68
CA VAL A 174 9.45 -0.41 -11.25
C VAL A 174 8.55 -1.61 -10.98
N VAL A 175 7.47 -1.79 -11.77
CA VAL A 175 6.61 -2.98 -11.68
C VAL A 175 7.41 -4.24 -12.01
N ALA A 176 8.24 -4.21 -13.05
CA ALA A 176 9.09 -5.36 -13.40
C ALA A 176 10.06 -5.72 -12.26
N ALA A 177 10.71 -4.73 -11.66
CA ALA A 177 11.60 -4.92 -10.51
C ALA A 177 10.85 -5.50 -9.31
N PHE A 178 9.65 -4.99 -9.02
CA PHE A 178 8.79 -5.56 -7.97
C PHE A 178 8.47 -7.02 -8.24
N LYS A 179 7.99 -7.36 -9.44
CA LYS A 179 7.66 -8.76 -9.80
C LYS A 179 8.86 -9.69 -9.72
N GLN A 180 10.05 -9.23 -10.07
CA GLN A 180 11.29 -10.01 -9.94
C GLN A 180 11.67 -10.25 -8.47
N ALA A 181 11.42 -9.28 -7.58
CA ALA A 181 11.73 -9.39 -6.16
C ALA A 181 10.62 -10.06 -5.33
N ALA A 182 9.38 -10.02 -5.81
CA ALA A 182 8.17 -10.49 -5.12
C ALA A 182 8.20 -11.96 -4.64
N PRO A 183 8.87 -12.92 -5.32
CA PRO A 183 9.04 -14.27 -4.76
C PRO A 183 9.69 -14.29 -3.37
N GLY A 184 10.52 -13.28 -3.06
CA GLY A 184 11.09 -13.06 -1.73
C GLY A 184 10.06 -12.74 -0.64
N LEU A 185 8.82 -12.38 -0.99
CA LEU A 185 7.75 -12.15 -0.02
C LEU A 185 7.20 -13.45 0.58
N ILE A 186 7.29 -14.58 -0.14
CA ILE A 186 6.81 -15.89 0.36
C ILE A 186 7.92 -16.64 1.10
N GLN A 187 9.18 -16.50 0.66
CA GLN A 187 10.33 -17.26 1.20
C GLN A 187 11.37 -16.38 1.95
N GLY A 188 11.06 -15.10 2.21
CA GLY A 188 12.02 -14.13 2.72
C GLY A 188 12.37 -14.31 4.20
N ARG A 189 13.61 -13.93 4.56
CA ARG A 189 14.00 -13.67 5.95
C ARG A 189 13.33 -12.37 6.40
N THR A 190 12.71 -12.39 7.57
CA THR A 190 12.23 -11.19 8.28
C THR A 190 13.43 -10.27 8.52
N LEU A 191 13.32 -8.98 8.17
CA LEU A 191 14.29 -8.00 8.65
C LEU A 191 14.03 -7.80 10.15
N ASP A 192 15.09 -7.81 10.96
CA ASP A 192 15.04 -7.47 12.39
C ASP A 192 14.66 -6.00 12.56
N ALA A 193 13.37 -5.70 12.40
CA ALA A 193 12.79 -4.48 12.93
C ALA A 193 12.50 -4.77 14.41
N SER A 194 13.09 -3.97 15.30
CA SER A 194 12.58 -3.89 16.68
C SER A 194 11.07 -3.63 16.59
N PRO A 195 10.21 -4.29 17.40
CA PRO A 195 8.76 -4.11 17.34
C PRO A 195 8.44 -2.63 17.37
N SER A 196 8.12 -2.08 16.20
CA SER A 196 8.05 -0.65 16.01
C SER A 196 6.76 -0.16 16.66
N GLU A 197 6.86 0.82 17.54
CA GLU A 197 5.70 1.49 18.14
C GLU A 197 4.82 2.19 17.07
N GLY A 198 5.34 2.40 15.85
CA GLY A 198 4.63 2.91 14.69
C GLY A 198 4.07 1.78 13.82
N TYR A 199 3.03 1.10 14.30
CA TYR A 199 2.30 0.11 13.50
C TYR A 199 1.61 0.77 12.29
N LEU A 200 1.06 -0.06 11.39
CA LEU A 200 0.05 0.26 10.36
C LEU A 200 -1.24 0.92 10.91
N LEU A 201 -1.21 1.41 12.14
CA LEU A 201 -2.32 2.04 12.81
C LEU A 201 -2.36 3.50 12.40
N ALA A 202 -3.53 4.00 12.05
CA ALA A 202 -3.75 5.43 12.07
C ALA A 202 -3.64 5.91 13.52
N VAL A 203 -2.96 7.03 13.73
CA VAL A 203 -3.03 7.80 14.99
C VAL A 203 -4.23 8.72 14.92
#